data_AF-A0A183HL61-F1
#
_entry.id   AF-A0A183HL61-F1
#
_cell.length_a   1.000
_cell.length_b   1.000
_cell.length_c   1.000
_cell.angle_alpha   90.00
_cell.angle_beta   90.00
_cell.angle_gamma   90.00
#
_symmetry.space_group_name_H-M   'P 1'
#
loop_
_entity.id
_entity.type
_entity.pdbx_description
1 polymer ?
#
loop_
_entity_poly.entity_id
_entity_poly.type
_entity_poly.pdbx_seq_one_letter_code
_entity_poly.pdbx_strand_id
1 'polypeptide(L)' 'MGYNILRLCSCAGSFEIRLVSLTVDSKEEFPPELRICLKHFERRINYNGECTFGEVILDAERLRNGTKIEFQSGWPRIH' A
#
# COMPACT_ATOMS: atom_id res chain seq x y z
N MET A 1 40.96 14.75 -3.21
CA MET A 1 40.27 13.58 -2.64
C MET A 1 38.80 13.96 -2.52
N GLY A 2 37.98 13.50 -3.46
CA GLY A 2 36.60 13.97 -3.62
C GLY A 2 35.70 13.40 -2.53
N TYR A 3 34.99 14.29 -1.84
CA TYR A 3 33.97 13.93 -0.88
C TYR A 3 32.76 13.38 -1.64
N ASN A 4 32.58 12.06 -1.62
CA ASN A 4 31.32 11.43 -2.01
C ASN A 4 30.24 11.86 -1.01
N ILE A 5 29.53 12.94 -1.34
CA ILE A 5 28.26 13.26 -0.70
C ILE A 5 27.26 12.22 -1.23
N LEU A 6 27.27 11.04 -0.63
CA LEU A 6 26.13 10.13 -0.70
C LEU A 6 24.97 10.87 -0.05
N ARG A 7 24.14 11.52 -0.88
CA ARG A 7 22.81 11.98 -0.48
C ARG A 7 22.06 10.76 0.06
N LEU A 8 22.05 10.62 1.38
CA LEU A 8 21.06 9.83 2.11
C LEU A 8 19.71 10.53 1.92
N CYS A 9 19.11 10.40 0.73
CA CYS A 9 17.68 10.59 0.62
C CYS A 9 17.07 9.49 1.51
N SER A 10 16.39 9.89 2.59
CA SER A 10 15.43 9.03 3.27
C SER A 10 14.32 8.73 2.27
N CYS A 11 14.57 7.74 1.41
CA CYS A 11 13.61 7.23 0.44
C CYS A 11 12.55 6.37 1.12
N ALA A 12 12.78 5.99 2.38
CA ALA A 12 11.82 5.23 3.16
C ALA A 12 10.62 6.10 3.56
N GLY A 13 9.44 5.50 3.50
CA GLY A 13 8.19 6.12 3.88
C GLY A 13 7.11 5.08 4.15
N SER A 14 5.97 5.56 4.63
CA SER A 14 4.82 4.73 4.94
C SER A 14 3.61 5.19 4.14
N PHE A 15 2.89 4.27 3.51
CA PHE A 15 1.57 4.53 2.94
C PHE A 15 0.50 4.03 3.92
N GLU A 16 -0.30 4.94 4.46
CA GLU A 16 -1.38 4.58 5.40
C GLU A 16 -2.74 4.56 4.69
N ILE A 17 -3.48 3.47 4.88
CA ILE A 17 -4.84 3.27 4.36
C ILE A 17 -5.80 2.89 5.47
N ARG A 18 -7.02 3.44 5.41
CA ARG A 18 -8.10 3.21 6.37
C ARG A 18 -9.40 2.88 5.65
N LEU A 19 -10.09 1.84 6.12
CA LEU A 19 -11.45 1.53 5.66
C LEU A 19 -12.45 2.40 6.42
N VAL A 20 -13.19 3.24 5.71
CA VAL A 20 -14.22 4.10 6.32
C VAL A 20 -15.55 3.36 6.41
N SER A 21 -16.00 2.78 5.29
CA SER A 21 -17.26 2.06 5.19
C SER A 21 -17.15 0.92 4.18
N LEU A 22 -17.80 -0.20 4.48
CA LEU A 22 -18.00 -1.30 3.56
C LEU A 22 -19.46 -1.71 3.65
N THR A 23 -20.14 -1.72 2.51
CA THR A 23 -21.52 -2.19 2.38
C THR A 23 -21.49 -3.47 1.56
N VAL A 24 -22.06 -4.53 2.09
CA VAL A 24 -22.18 -5.82 1.41
C VAL A 24 -23.66 -6.16 1.34
N ASP A 25 -24.19 -6.35 0.13
CA ASP A 25 -25.55 -6.87 -0.09
C ASP A 25 -25.58 -8.39 0.15
N SER A 26 -25.30 -8.80 1.39
CA SER A 26 -25.32 -10.20 1.82
C SER A 26 -26.30 -10.37 2.98
N LYS A 27 -27.06 -11.47 2.96
CA LYS A 27 -27.93 -11.88 4.08
C LYS A 27 -27.18 -12.67 5.17
N GLU A 28 -25.92 -13.02 4.93
CA GLU A 28 -25.09 -13.82 5.83
C GLU A 28 -24.05 -12.96 6.56
N GLU A 29 -23.74 -13.33 7.79
CA GLU A 29 -22.58 -12.80 8.51
C GLU A 29 -21.29 -13.18 7.76
N PHE A 30 -20.76 -12.21 7.01
CA PHE A 30 -19.51 -12.34 6.28
C PHE A 30 -18.45 -11.48 6.96
N PRO A 31 -17.44 -12.07 7.62
CA PRO A 31 -16.28 -11.32 8.08
C PRO A 31 -15.34 -11.07 6.88
N PRO A 32 -15.29 -9.85 6.31
CA PRO A 32 -14.52 -9.60 5.10
C PRO A 32 -13.01 -9.60 5.39
N GLU A 33 -12.29 -10.48 4.71
CA GLU A 33 -10.84 -10.39 4.60
C GLU A 33 -10.47 -9.58 3.34
N LEU A 34 -9.61 -8.60 3.52
CA LEU A 34 -9.20 -7.66 2.48
C LEU A 34 -7.70 -7.80 2.22
N ARG A 35 -7.36 -8.04 0.95
CA ARG A 35 -5.98 -8.02 0.46
C ARG A 35 -5.72 -6.71 -0.27
N ILE A 36 -4.70 -5.99 0.16
CA ILE A 36 -4.28 -4.71 -0.43
C ILE A 36 -2.90 -4.90 -1.02
N CYS A 37 -2.78 -4.64 -2.33
CA CYS A 37 -1.54 -4.70 -3.08
C CYS A 37 -1.19 -3.29 -3.57
N LEU A 38 -0.06 -2.74 -3.11
CA LEU A 38 0.40 -1.43 -3.55
C LEU A 38 1.55 -1.60 -4.55
N LYS A 39 1.43 -0.96 -5.71
CA LYS A 39 2.44 -1.00 -6.77
C LYS A 39 2.57 0.33 -7.50
N HIS A 40 3.64 0.45 -8.29
CA HIS A 40 3.82 1.55 -9.21
C HIS A 40 2.67 1.66 -10.21
N PHE A 41 2.41 2.89 -10.64
CA PHE A 41 1.39 3.16 -11.64
C PHE A 41 1.73 2.48 -12.97
N GLU A 42 0.73 1.84 -13.55
CA GLU A 42 0.79 1.26 -14.88
C GLU A 42 -0.35 1.83 -15.72
N ARG A 43 -0.07 2.22 -16.97
CA ARG A 43 -1.10 2.78 -17.87
C ARG A 43 -2.23 1.80 -18.18
N ARG A 44 -1.95 0.50 -18.13
CA ARG A 44 -2.94 -0.58 -18.29
C ARG A 44 -2.84 -1.47 -17.06
N ILE A 45 -3.98 -1.78 -16.43
CA ILE A 45 -4.03 -2.57 -15.20
C ILE A 45 -3.52 -3.98 -15.50
N ASN A 46 -2.40 -4.37 -14.87
CA ASN A 46 -1.96 -5.76 -14.80
C ASN A 46 -2.45 -6.40 -13.50
N TYR A 47 -3.41 -7.31 -13.59
CA TYR A 47 -3.96 -8.03 -12.43
C TYR A 47 -2.96 -8.99 -11.77
N ASN A 48 -1.94 -9.43 -12.50
CA ASN A 48 -0.91 -10.36 -12.03
C ASN A 48 0.43 -9.65 -11.76
N GLY A 49 0.44 -8.32 -11.72
CA GLY A 49 1.64 -7.54 -11.43
C GLY A 49 2.05 -7.67 -9.96
N GLU A 50 3.36 -7.57 -9.71
CA GLU A 50 3.91 -7.62 -8.35
C GLU A 50 3.55 -6.37 -7.54
N CYS A 51 3.30 -6.56 -6.24
CA CYS A 51 3.07 -5.48 -5.28
C CYS A 51 4.39 -4.78 -4.92
N THR A 52 4.91 -3.96 -5.84
CA THR A 52 6.25 -3.35 -5.74
C THR A 52 6.49 -2.45 -4.53
N PHE A 53 5.44 -1.98 -3.84
CA PHE A 53 5.58 -1.28 -2.54
C PHE A 53 5.25 -2.18 -1.35
N GLY A 54 4.64 -3.34 -1.58
CA GLY A 54 4.24 -4.30 -0.56
C GLY A 54 2.77 -4.68 -0.64
N GLU A 55 2.42 -5.72 0.09
CA GLU A 55 1.05 -6.20 0.26
C GLU A 55 0.72 -6.46 1.72
N VAL A 56 -0.56 -6.33 2.05
CA VAL A 56 -1.09 -6.65 3.38
C VAL A 56 -2.42 -7.38 3.24
N ILE A 57 -2.65 -8.37 4.09
CA ILE A 57 -3.90 -9.12 4.21
C ILE A 57 -4.41 -8.92 5.63
N LEU A 58 -5.64 -8.44 5.76
CA LEU A 58 -6.23 -8.12 7.05
C LEU A 58 -7.75 -8.10 7.00
N ASP A 59 -8.38 -8.26 8.16
CA ASP A 59 -9.81 -8.07 8.34
C ASP A 59 -10.21 -6.58 8.28
N ALA A 60 -11.50 -6.33 8.03
CA ALA A 60 -12.03 -4.98 7.96
C ALA A 60 -11.84 -4.15 9.25
N GLU A 61 -11.89 -4.76 10.43
CA GLU A 61 -11.74 -4.01 11.70
C GLU A 61 -10.31 -3.49 11.88
N ARG A 62 -9.31 -4.32 11.55
CA ARG A 62 -7.92 -3.87 11.50
C ARG A 62 -7.71 -2.78 10.44
N LEU A 63 -8.40 -2.86 9.31
CA LEU A 63 -8.27 -1.86 8.26
C LEU A 63 -8.96 -0.54 8.65
N ARG A 64 -10.04 -0.58 9.42
CA ARG A 64 -10.69 0.62 10.01
C ARG A 64 -9.75 1.35 10.96
N ASN A 65 -8.96 0.60 11.75
CA ASN A 65 -7.97 1.16 12.67
C ASN A 65 -6.76 1.79 11.96
N GLY A 66 -6.59 1.50 10.66
CA GLY A 66 -5.51 2.00 9.84
C GLY A 66 -4.37 1.01 9.72
N THR A 67 -3.92 0.84 8.49
CA THR A 67 -2.81 -0.06 8.14
C THR A 67 -1.77 0.69 7.34
N LYS A 68 -0.50 0.45 7.67
CA LYS A 68 0.65 1.06 7.01
C LYS A 68 1.37 0.02 6.16
N ILE A 69 1.71 0.42 4.94
CA ILE A 69 2.64 -0.30 4.08
C ILE A 69 3.94 0.50 4.11
N GLU A 70 4.93 -0.05 4.81
CA GLU A 70 6.27 0.52 4.90
C GLU A 70 7.06 0.15 3.63
N PHE A 71 7.71 1.13 3.03
CA PHE A 71 8.52 0.94 1.83
C PHE A 71 9.87 1.65 1.98
N GLN A 72 10.88 1.14 1.28
CA GLN A 72 12.25 1.68 1.32
C GLN A 72 12.59 2.54 0.09
N SER A 73 11.70 2.57 -0.90
CA SER A 73 11.85 3.27 -2.18
C SER A 73 11.18 4.64 -2.15
N GLY A 74 11.77 5.64 -2.82
CA GLY A 74 11.22 7.00 -2.82
C GLY A 74 9.81 7.03 -3.42
N TRP A 75 8.89 7.77 -2.79
CA TRP A 75 7.54 7.91 -3.31
C TRP A 75 7.55 8.54 -4.71
N PRO A 76 6.95 7.89 -5.72
CA PRO A 76 6.95 8.41 -7.07
C PRO A 76 6.15 9.71 -7.09
N ARG A 77 6.81 10.83 -7.43
CA ARG A 77 6.11 12.07 -7.73
C ARG A 77 5.34 11.87 -9.03
N ILE A 78 4.05 12.19 -9.04
CA ILE A 78 3.26 12.29 -10.27
C ILE A 78 3.87 13.47 -11.04
N HIS A 79 4.50 13.19 -12.18
CA HIS A 79 5.06 14.16 -13.10
C HIS A 79 4.05 14.52 -14.19
#